data_AF-A0A519M8L7-F1
#
_entry.id   AF-A0A519M8L7-F1
#
_cell.length_a   1.000
_cell.length_b   1.000
_cell.length_c   1.000
_cell.angle_alpha   90.00
_cell.angle_beta   90.00
_cell.angle_gamma   90.00
#
_symmetry.space_group_name_H-M   'P 1'
#
loop_
_entity.id
_entity.type
_entity.pdbx_description
1 polymer ?
#
loop_
_entity_poly.entity_id
_entity_poly.type
_entity_poly.pdbx_seq_one_letter_code
_entity_poly.pdbx_strand_id
1 'polypeptide(L)'
;MTTPLYDLFVKKTITFSDAVAQRTLPTALGAAGLNIPLAAARELRHHVRSQGGVAVVFPSSYRTPQYDYPRAYAIASGAYAVAVAADPANFGPLELYDENPVYWLFSADNYRLQAEGYSPGRQAFPIDKLTGELLHEEALRSKFSSLQESD
;
A
#
# COMPACT_ATOMS: atom_id res chain seq x y z
N MET A 1 -2.35 20.64 18.84
CA MET A 1 -2.17 19.78 17.64
C MET A 1 -1.87 18.38 18.14
N THR A 2 -2.68 17.37 17.77
CA THR A 2 -2.43 15.97 18.14
C THR A 2 -1.32 15.39 17.26
N THR A 3 -0.29 14.81 17.88
CA THR A 3 0.79 14.13 17.15
C THR A 3 0.22 12.96 16.34
N PRO A 4 0.50 12.88 15.02
CA PRO A 4 0.03 11.76 14.22
C PRO A 4 0.63 10.44 14.72
N LEU A 5 -0.20 9.40 14.81
CA LEU A 5 0.20 8.07 15.23
C LEU A 5 0.35 7.15 14.02
N TYR A 6 1.26 6.19 14.12
CA TYR A 6 1.65 5.30 13.05
C TYR A 6 1.50 3.84 13.46
N ASP A 7 1.42 3.00 12.45
CA ASP A 7 1.34 1.56 12.56
C ASP A 7 2.27 0.87 11.57
N LEU A 8 2.43 -0.43 11.74
CA LEU A 8 3.20 -1.29 10.85
C LEU A 8 2.28 -2.28 10.14
N PHE A 9 2.47 -2.43 8.84
CA PHE A 9 1.92 -3.51 8.05
C PHE A 9 3.04 -4.51 7.79
N VAL A 10 2.87 -5.77 8.21
CA VAL A 10 3.92 -6.79 8.09
C VAL A 10 3.44 -7.90 7.14
N LYS A 11 4.12 -8.08 6.00
CA LYS A 11 3.75 -9.10 4.99
C LYS A 11 4.03 -10.55 5.44
N LYS A 12 4.80 -10.76 6.52
CA LYS A 12 5.14 -12.08 7.07
C LYS A 12 5.12 -12.02 8.59
N THR A 13 4.57 -13.04 9.26
CA THR A 13 4.58 -13.13 10.72
C THR A 13 6.03 -13.18 11.23
N ILE A 14 6.38 -12.29 12.15
CA ILE A 14 7.70 -12.24 12.80
C ILE A 14 7.47 -12.35 14.30
N THR A 15 8.27 -13.18 14.96
CA THR A 15 8.25 -13.32 16.41
C THR A 15 9.23 -12.30 16.98
N PHE A 16 8.71 -11.30 17.69
CA PHE A 16 9.57 -10.36 18.41
C PHE A 16 10.17 -11.08 19.63
N SER A 17 11.50 -10.99 19.83
CA SER A 17 12.13 -11.46 21.07
C SER A 17 11.74 -10.58 22.25
N ASP A 18 11.68 -11.14 23.46
CA ASP A 18 11.10 -10.62 24.70
C ASP A 18 11.49 -9.19 25.14
N ALA A 19 12.44 -8.52 24.49
CA ALA A 19 12.77 -7.12 24.75
C ALA A 19 11.67 -6.12 24.35
N VAL A 20 10.77 -6.52 23.43
CA VAL A 20 9.60 -5.73 23.01
C VAL A 20 8.34 -6.50 23.40
N ALA A 21 8.15 -6.69 24.71
CA ALA A 21 6.97 -7.22 25.39
C ALA A 21 5.91 -7.92 24.50
N GLN A 22 6.02 -9.25 24.39
CA GLN A 22 4.98 -10.25 24.10
C GLN A 22 3.67 -9.77 23.44
N ARG A 23 3.75 -8.99 22.36
CA ARG A 23 2.61 -8.66 21.53
C ARG A 23 2.67 -9.54 20.29
N THR A 24 1.98 -10.66 20.33
CA THR A 24 1.48 -11.29 19.11
C THR A 24 0.61 -10.25 18.43
N LEU A 25 1.10 -9.64 17.35
CA LEU A 25 0.34 -8.62 16.64
C LEU A 25 -0.87 -9.30 15.99
N PRO A 26 -2.11 -8.96 16.39
CA PRO A 26 -3.29 -9.52 15.75
C PRO A 26 -3.33 -8.97 14.32
N THR A 27 -3.12 -9.85 13.33
CA THR A 27 -3.19 -9.53 11.91
C THR A 27 -4.64 -9.32 11.48
N ALA A 28 -5.29 -8.26 11.94
CA ALA A 28 -6.46 -7.71 11.26
C ALA A 28 -5.92 -6.89 10.09
N LEU A 29 -6.11 -7.36 8.85
CA LEU A 29 -5.64 -6.70 7.62
C LEU A 29 -4.11 -6.48 7.56
N GLY A 30 -3.32 -7.32 8.24
CA GLY A 30 -1.85 -7.22 8.29
C GLY A 30 -1.31 -6.03 9.10
N ALA A 31 -2.17 -5.22 9.72
CA ALA A 31 -1.79 -4.12 10.61
C ALA A 31 -1.41 -4.61 12.01
N ALA A 32 -0.43 -3.95 12.63
CA ALA A 32 0.14 -4.34 13.92
C ALA A 32 -0.64 -3.80 15.14
N GLY A 33 -1.47 -2.76 14.98
CA GLY A 33 -2.25 -2.20 16.07
C GLY A 33 -1.44 -1.31 17.04
N LEU A 34 -0.26 -0.83 16.65
CA LEU A 34 0.72 -0.23 17.55
C LEU A 34 0.38 1.21 18.02
N ASN A 35 -0.15 2.09 17.17
CA ASN A 35 -0.52 3.48 17.52
C ASN A 35 0.66 4.24 18.18
N ILE A 36 1.81 4.26 17.51
CA ILE A 36 3.08 4.78 18.05
C ILE A 36 3.59 6.00 17.26
N PRO A 37 4.49 6.82 17.83
CA PRO A 37 5.18 7.88 17.08
C PRO A 37 5.97 7.34 15.89
N LEU A 38 6.19 8.19 14.87
CA LEU A 38 6.90 7.80 13.63
C LEU A 38 8.30 7.22 13.89
N ALA A 39 9.06 7.80 14.81
CA ALA A 39 10.41 7.33 15.15
C ALA A 39 10.38 5.87 15.64
N ALA A 40 9.50 5.56 16.60
CA ALA A 40 9.33 4.20 17.12
C ALA A 40 8.84 3.23 16.03
N ALA A 41 7.95 3.68 15.12
CA ALA A 41 7.49 2.85 14.01
C ALA A 41 8.63 2.52 13.02
N ARG A 42 9.51 3.49 12.75
CA ARG A 42 10.69 3.31 11.90
C ARG A 42 11.71 2.37 12.53
N GLU A 43 11.98 2.51 13.84
CA GLU A 43 12.85 1.60 14.59
C GLU A 43 12.34 0.15 14.54
N LEU A 44 11.04 -0.07 14.79
CA LEU A 44 10.44 -1.40 14.69
C LEU A 44 10.52 -1.98 13.27
N ARG A 45 10.30 -1.14 12.24
CA ARG A 45 10.47 -1.56 10.85
C ARG A 45 11.90 -1.96 10.56
N HIS A 46 12.89 -1.22 11.06
CA HIS A 46 14.30 -1.57 10.89
C HIS A 46 14.61 -2.92 11.54
N HIS A 47 14.11 -3.15 12.76
CA HIS A 47 14.25 -4.43 13.45
C HIS A 47 13.57 -5.60 12.71
N VAL A 48 12.38 -5.39 12.15
CA VAL A 48 11.70 -6.36 11.30
C VAL A 48 12.54 -6.70 10.06
N ARG A 49 13.12 -5.69 9.42
CA ARG A 49 13.95 -5.88 8.23
C ARG A 49 15.27 -6.58 8.52
N SER A 50 15.92 -6.30 9.65
CA SER A 50 17.17 -6.98 10.03
C SER A 50 17.00 -8.48 10.27
N GLN A 51 15.76 -8.93 10.52
CA GLN A 51 15.38 -10.34 10.62
C GLN A 51 14.89 -10.94 9.28
N GLY A 52 15.04 -10.23 8.16
CA GLY A 52 14.58 -10.69 6.84
C GLY A 52 13.08 -10.51 6.59
N GLY A 53 12.40 -9.74 7.43
CA GLY A 53 10.98 -9.43 7.29
C GLY A 53 10.69 -8.22 6.40
N VAL A 54 9.43 -8.09 5.98
CA VAL A 54 8.94 -6.95 5.21
C VAL A 54 7.90 -6.20 6.03
N ALA A 55 8.23 -4.97 6.43
CA ALA A 55 7.34 -4.05 7.12
C ALA A 55 7.21 -2.70 6.38
N VAL A 56 6.00 -2.17 6.40
CA VAL A 56 5.64 -0.85 5.86
C VAL A 56 5.07 -0.02 7.01
N VAL A 57 5.66 1.14 7.28
CA VAL A 57 5.10 2.13 8.20
C VAL A 57 4.01 2.92 7.49
N PHE A 58 2.88 3.13 8.16
CA PHE A 58 1.77 3.92 7.63
C PHE A 58 1.02 4.67 8.76
N PRO A 59 0.34 5.80 8.48
CA PRO A 59 -0.44 6.51 9.49
C PRO A 59 -1.62 5.68 9.99
N SER A 60 -1.87 5.66 11.30
CA SER A 60 -2.90 4.81 11.93
C SER A 60 -4.32 5.09 11.44
N SER A 61 -4.56 6.27 10.85
CA SER A 61 -5.83 6.61 10.19
C SER A 61 -6.19 5.65 9.06
N TYR A 62 -5.21 5.04 8.39
CA TYR A 62 -5.43 4.09 7.30
C TYR A 62 -5.93 2.71 7.74
N ARG A 63 -5.95 2.39 9.05
CA ARG A 63 -6.51 1.12 9.54
C ARG A 63 -7.98 0.95 9.20
N THR A 64 -8.70 2.06 9.13
CA THR A 64 -10.11 2.11 8.78
C THR A 64 -10.25 2.94 7.50
N PRO A 65 -10.22 2.30 6.32
CA PRO A 65 -10.39 3.00 5.05
C PRO A 65 -11.69 3.80 5.04
N GLN A 66 -11.64 5.07 4.61
CA GLN A 66 -12.84 5.86 4.33
C GLN A 66 -13.44 5.52 2.97
N TYR A 67 -12.59 5.09 2.04
CA TYR A 67 -12.97 4.51 0.76
C TYR A 67 -12.78 3.01 0.84
N ASP A 68 -13.91 2.32 0.95
CA ASP A 68 -13.97 0.87 0.86
C ASP A 68 -13.71 0.39 -0.58
N TYR A 69 -13.57 -0.93 -0.72
CA TYR A 69 -13.28 -1.55 -2.02
C TYR A 69 -14.27 -1.15 -3.12
N PRO A 70 -15.61 -1.20 -2.93
CA PRO A 70 -16.56 -0.82 -3.98
C PRO A 70 -16.39 0.61 -4.46
N ARG A 71 -16.20 1.57 -3.55
CA ARG A 71 -16.00 2.99 -3.92
C ARG A 71 -14.69 3.18 -4.66
N ALA A 72 -13.61 2.56 -4.18
CA ALA A 72 -12.30 2.66 -4.82
C ALA A 72 -12.30 2.00 -6.21
N TYR A 73 -12.94 0.84 -6.35
CA TYR A 73 -13.08 0.15 -7.63
C TYR A 73 -13.86 0.98 -8.66
N ALA A 74 -14.92 1.68 -8.24
CA ALA A 74 -15.66 2.57 -9.14
C ALA A 74 -14.78 3.70 -9.70
N ILE A 75 -13.92 4.29 -8.85
CA ILE A 75 -12.98 5.35 -9.26
C ILE A 75 -11.93 4.77 -10.23
N ALA A 76 -11.32 3.64 -9.87
CA ALA A 76 -10.34 2.96 -10.72
C ALA A 76 -10.94 2.54 -12.07
N SER A 77 -12.18 2.05 -12.08
CA SER A 77 -12.90 1.66 -13.30
C SER A 77 -13.14 2.85 -14.22
N GLY A 78 -13.48 4.03 -13.68
CA GLY A 78 -13.61 5.26 -14.45
C GLY A 78 -12.29 5.67 -15.10
N ALA A 79 -11.19 5.66 -14.33
CA ALA A 79 -9.86 5.96 -14.85
C ALA A 79 -9.39 4.93 -15.89
N TYR A 80 -9.69 3.65 -15.67
CA TYR A 80 -9.40 2.56 -16.58
C TYR A 80 -10.14 2.72 -17.91
N ALA A 81 -11.45 3.01 -17.87
CA ALA A 81 -12.25 3.24 -19.08
C ALA A 81 -11.67 4.36 -19.95
N VAL A 82 -11.17 5.44 -19.34
CA VAL A 82 -10.49 6.53 -20.05
C VAL A 82 -9.16 6.05 -20.66
N ALA A 83 -8.36 5.29 -19.91
CA ALA A 83 -7.06 4.81 -20.36
C ALA A 83 -7.16 3.84 -21.55
N VAL A 84 -8.21 3.02 -21.60
CA VAL A 84 -8.37 1.98 -22.64
C VAL A 84 -9.22 2.40 -23.82
N ALA A 85 -9.91 3.55 -23.75
CA ALA A 85 -10.86 3.98 -24.78
C ALA A 85 -10.25 4.03 -26.19
N ALA A 86 -8.97 4.36 -26.31
CA ALA A 86 -8.27 4.46 -27.59
C ALA A 86 -7.85 3.09 -28.16
N ASP A 87 -7.65 2.08 -27.31
CA ASP A 87 -7.11 0.79 -27.72
C ASP A 87 -7.48 -0.33 -26.72
N PRO A 88 -8.76 -0.73 -26.67
CA PRO A 88 -9.24 -1.67 -25.66
C PRO A 88 -8.67 -3.09 -25.84
N ALA A 89 -8.22 -3.45 -27.05
CA ALA A 89 -7.65 -4.77 -27.34
C ALA A 89 -6.29 -4.98 -26.64
N ASN A 90 -5.61 -3.90 -26.27
CA ASN A 90 -4.30 -3.95 -25.64
C ASN A 90 -4.35 -4.11 -24.10
N PHE A 91 -5.53 -4.25 -23.52
CA PHE A 91 -5.68 -4.34 -22.06
C PHE A 91 -6.43 -5.59 -21.61
N GLY A 92 -5.96 -6.16 -20.50
CA GLY A 92 -6.68 -7.20 -19.76
C GLY A 92 -7.78 -6.63 -18.86
N PRO A 93 -8.49 -7.47 -18.09
CA PRO A 93 -9.47 -6.99 -17.11
C PRO A 93 -8.81 -6.15 -16.01
N LEU A 94 -9.56 -5.19 -15.46
CA LEU A 94 -9.15 -4.45 -14.26
C LEU A 94 -9.37 -5.33 -13.02
N GLU A 95 -8.30 -5.59 -12.29
CA GLU A 95 -8.32 -6.48 -11.12
C GLU A 95 -7.63 -5.82 -9.92
N LEU A 96 -7.97 -6.26 -8.70
CA LEU A 96 -7.18 -5.94 -7.52
C LEU A 96 -5.85 -6.70 -7.57
N TYR A 97 -4.73 -5.98 -7.51
CA TYR A 97 -3.39 -6.54 -7.69
C TYR A 97 -2.61 -6.72 -6.39
N ASP A 98 -2.64 -5.72 -5.50
CA ASP A 98 -2.02 -5.83 -4.17
C ASP A 98 -2.85 -5.06 -3.15
N GLU A 99 -2.87 -5.59 -1.93
CA GLU A 99 -3.48 -4.91 -0.79
C GLU A 99 -2.39 -4.15 -0.04
N ASN A 100 -2.25 -2.87 -0.37
CA ASN A 100 -1.36 -1.96 0.34
C ASN A 100 -2.13 -1.34 1.54
N PRO A 101 -1.48 -1.09 2.69
CA PRO A 101 -2.14 -0.43 3.82
C PRO A 101 -2.64 0.99 3.49
N VAL A 102 -2.05 1.67 2.51
CA VAL A 102 -2.34 3.09 2.21
C VAL A 102 -3.26 3.27 1.01
N TYR A 103 -3.28 2.33 0.06
CA TYR A 103 -4.07 2.43 -1.16
C TYR A 103 -4.62 1.08 -1.61
N TRP A 104 -5.69 1.12 -2.39
CA TRP A 104 -6.15 -0.02 -3.18
C TRP A 104 -5.40 -0.03 -4.51
N LEU A 105 -4.67 -1.10 -4.83
CA LEU A 105 -3.96 -1.20 -6.11
C LEU A 105 -4.76 -1.99 -7.10
N PHE A 106 -5.47 -1.29 -7.99
CA PHE A 106 -6.06 -1.94 -9.16
C PHE A 106 -5.09 -1.91 -10.31
N SER A 107 -5.10 -2.94 -11.15
CA SER A 107 -4.32 -2.93 -12.38
C SER A 107 -4.92 -3.84 -13.44
N ALA A 108 -4.62 -3.52 -14.68
CA ALA A 108 -4.88 -4.35 -15.84
C ALA A 108 -3.57 -4.67 -16.55
N ASP A 109 -3.48 -5.86 -17.14
CA ASP A 109 -2.38 -6.16 -18.06
C ASP A 109 -2.41 -5.17 -19.24
N ASN A 110 -1.24 -4.73 -19.66
CA ASN A 110 -1.06 -3.92 -20.85
C ASN A 110 -0.19 -4.72 -21.82
N TYR A 111 -0.83 -5.39 -22.77
CA TYR A 111 -0.17 -6.34 -23.67
C TYR A 111 0.89 -5.67 -24.54
N ARG A 112 0.76 -4.37 -24.81
CA ARG A 112 1.81 -3.60 -25.48
C ARG A 112 3.05 -3.46 -24.60
N LEU A 113 2.91 -3.06 -23.34
CA LEU A 113 4.04 -2.98 -22.41
C LEU A 113 4.70 -4.36 -22.20
N GLN A 114 3.91 -5.42 -22.15
CA GLN A 114 4.44 -6.78 -22.06
C GLN A 114 5.22 -7.17 -23.32
N ALA A 115 4.73 -6.83 -24.51
CA ALA A 115 5.42 -7.04 -25.78
C ALA A 115 6.73 -6.23 -25.88
N GLU A 116 6.79 -5.06 -25.24
CA GLU A 116 7.99 -4.22 -25.12
C GLU A 116 9.01 -4.75 -24.08
N GLY A 117 8.68 -5.81 -23.34
CA GLY A 117 9.57 -6.45 -22.37
C GLY A 117 9.44 -5.95 -20.93
N TYR A 118 8.44 -5.12 -20.62
CA TYR A 118 8.15 -4.74 -19.24
C TYR A 118 7.51 -5.91 -18.48
N SER A 119 8.08 -6.27 -17.32
CA SER A 119 7.54 -7.29 -16.41
C SER A 119 7.13 -6.63 -15.08
N PRO A 120 5.85 -6.70 -14.65
CA PRO A 120 4.74 -7.46 -15.27
C PRO A 120 4.03 -6.75 -16.43
N GLY A 121 4.44 -5.52 -16.80
CA GLY A 121 3.84 -4.78 -17.93
C GLY A 121 2.36 -4.44 -17.71
N ARG A 122 2.04 -3.87 -16.54
CA ARG A 122 0.65 -3.56 -16.13
C ARG A 122 0.42 -2.06 -16.06
N GLN A 123 -0.81 -1.64 -16.39
CA GLN A 123 -1.30 -0.31 -16.08
C GLN A 123 -1.90 -0.31 -14.67
N ALA A 124 -1.36 0.52 -13.79
CA ALA A 124 -1.78 0.61 -12.38
C ALA A 124 -2.69 1.81 -12.12
N PHE A 125 -3.64 1.61 -11.19
CA PHE A 125 -4.61 2.59 -10.71
C PHE A 125 -4.67 2.53 -9.17
N PRO A 126 -3.68 3.11 -8.47
CA PRO A 126 -3.65 3.15 -7.01
C PRO A 126 -4.65 4.20 -6.47
N ILE A 127 -5.59 3.79 -5.63
CA ILE A 127 -6.59 4.68 -5.03
C ILE A 127 -6.32 4.87 -3.54
N ASP A 128 -6.11 6.10 -3.08
CA ASP A 128 -5.87 6.37 -1.66
C ASP A 128 -7.06 5.94 -0.78
N LYS A 129 -6.79 5.17 0.26
CA LYS A 129 -7.83 4.60 1.15
C LYS A 129 -8.54 5.64 2.03
N LEU A 130 -7.99 6.85 2.18
CA LEU A 130 -8.63 7.94 2.92
C LEU A 130 -9.30 8.96 2.00
N THR A 131 -8.63 9.37 0.91
CA THR A 131 -9.14 10.48 0.09
C THR A 131 -9.92 10.02 -1.13
N GLY A 132 -9.72 8.78 -1.60
CA GLY A 132 -10.27 8.29 -2.86
C GLY A 132 -9.55 8.84 -4.09
N GLU A 133 -8.45 9.58 -3.91
CA GLU A 133 -7.67 10.13 -5.02
C GLU A 133 -6.93 9.03 -5.77
N LEU A 134 -6.90 9.14 -7.10
CA LEU A 134 -6.01 8.36 -7.95
C LEU A 134 -4.58 8.88 -7.77
N LEU A 135 -3.69 8.05 -7.24
CA LEU A 135 -2.31 8.45 -6.95
C LEU A 135 -1.44 8.30 -8.19
N HIS A 136 -0.82 9.38 -8.64
CA HIS A 136 0.22 9.32 -9.66
C HIS A 136 1.58 8.93 -9.06
N GLU A 137 2.55 8.55 -9.90
CA GLU A 137 3.85 8.05 -9.44
C GLU A 137 4.55 8.98 -8.44
N GLU A 138 4.51 10.29 -8.69
CA GLU A 138 5.10 11.29 -7.81
C GLU A 138 4.41 11.34 -6.43
N ALA A 139 3.08 11.27 -6.41
CA ALA A 139 2.30 11.26 -5.18
C ALA A 139 2.57 9.98 -4.37
N LEU A 140 2.66 8.82 -5.03
CA LEU A 140 3.11 7.59 -4.39
C LEU A 140 4.51 7.76 -3.80
N ARG A 141 5.49 8.20 -4.60
CA ARG A 141 6.87 8.36 -4.15
C ARG A 141 6.97 9.28 -2.93
N SER A 142 6.37 10.46 -2.97
CA SER A 142 6.37 11.44 -1.88
C SER A 142 5.75 10.86 -0.59
N LYS A 143 4.62 10.18 -0.74
CA LYS A 143 3.87 9.57 0.37
C LYS A 143 4.63 8.42 1.03
N PHE A 144 5.43 7.67 0.28
CA PHE A 144 6.25 6.60 0.84
C PHE A 144 7.61 7.07 1.34
N SER A 145 8.34 7.94 0.63
CA SER A 145 9.65 8.42 1.08
C SER A 145 9.58 9.03 2.48
N SER A 146 8.60 9.91 2.71
CA SER A 146 8.37 10.55 4.01
C SER A 146 8.04 9.57 5.14
N LEU A 147 7.52 8.38 4.84
CA LEU A 147 7.18 7.35 5.85
C LEU A 147 8.32 6.35 6.08
N GLN A 148 9.18 6.15 5.08
CA GLN A 148 10.09 5.00 4.99
C GLN A 148 11.56 5.34 5.27
N GLU A 149 11.91 6.63 5.33
CA GLU A 149 13.27 7.09 5.65
C GLU A 149 13.70 6.69 7.06
N SER A 150 14.82 6.00 7.13
CA SER A 150 15.70 5.86 8.29
C SER A 150 17.06 5.61 7.63
N ASP A 151 17.79 6.69 7.35
CA ASP A 151 19.21 6.58 7.01
C ASP A 151 19.96 5.99 8.20
#